data_AF-A0A969GBV7-F1
#
_entry.id   AF-A0A969GBV7-F1
#
_cell.length_a   1.000
_cell.length_b   1.000
_cell.length_c   1.000
_cell.angle_alpha   90.00
_cell.angle_beta   90.00
_cell.angle_gamma   90.00
#
_symmetry.space_group_name_H-M   'P 1'
#
loop_
_entity.id
_entity.type
_entity.pdbx_description
1 polymer ?
#
loop_
_entity_poly.entity_id
_entity_poly.type
_entity_poly.pdbx_seq_one_letter_code
_entity_poly.pdbx_strand_id
1 'polypeptide(L)'
;MLDSTKNLAPIKDIFPEDLSFREDILPVLIGIFVILILISIIYYYTKRQKQRNLEQRVAKEIPKLPAHIIAFSKLKELEEKEFWQKGDFKTYHSEVSYTMREYLENRFDIPALESVTEEIMQDLEDFEIKNKQRINLKIFCKRLI
;
A
#
# COMPACT_ATOMS: atom_id res chain seq x y z
N MET A 1 10.41 70.64 35.57
CA MET A 1 9.78 69.42 35.05
C MET A 1 9.15 69.77 33.70
N LEU A 2 9.70 69.26 32.60
CA LEU A 2 9.15 69.49 31.26
C LEU A 2 8.06 68.45 31.01
N ASP A 3 6.83 68.92 30.81
CA ASP A 3 5.67 68.06 30.57
C ASP A 3 5.57 67.74 29.06
N SER A 4 6.16 66.60 28.68
CA SER A 4 6.22 66.12 27.29
C SER A 4 4.89 65.55 26.77
N THR A 5 3.82 65.53 27.56
CA THR A 5 2.54 64.91 27.13
C THR A 5 1.66 65.83 26.27
N LYS A 6 1.98 67.12 26.17
CA LYS A 6 1.12 68.11 25.52
C LYS A 6 1.12 68.07 23.98
N ASN A 7 1.96 67.24 23.35
CA ASN A 7 2.10 67.13 21.89
C ASN A 7 1.89 65.71 21.35
N LEU A 8 1.14 64.87 22.05
CA LEU A 8 0.72 63.58 21.52
C LEU A 8 -0.60 63.76 20.76
N ALA A 9 -0.57 63.51 19.44
CA ALA A 9 -1.79 63.40 18.66
C ALA A 9 -2.62 62.20 19.16
N PRO A 10 -3.96 62.30 19.18
CA PRO A 10 -4.80 61.17 19.57
C PRO A 10 -4.53 59.98 18.64
N ILE A 11 -4.41 58.78 19.24
CA ILE A 11 -4.24 57.54 18.49
C ILE A 11 -5.46 57.38 17.59
N LYS A 12 -5.22 57.21 16.29
CA LYS A 12 -6.28 57.06 15.30
C LYS A 12 -7.01 55.75 15.56
N ASP A 13 -8.33 55.82 15.72
CA ASP A 13 -9.15 54.62 15.89
C ASP A 13 -9.06 53.72 14.64
N ILE A 14 -9.04 52.41 14.90
CA ILE A 14 -9.10 51.40 13.86
C ILE A 14 -10.57 51.26 13.50
N PHE A 15 -10.95 51.73 12.31
CA PHE A 15 -12.30 51.49 11.79
C PHE A 15 -12.42 50.00 11.44
N PRO A 16 -13.46 49.30 11.90
CA PRO A 16 -13.73 47.95 11.41
C PRO A 16 -14.04 48.06 9.91
N GLU A 17 -13.30 47.29 9.12
CA GLU A 17 -13.57 47.14 7.69
C GLU A 17 -14.85 46.30 7.54
N ASP A 18 -15.87 46.84 6.87
CA ASP A 18 -17.11 46.11 6.60
C ASP A 18 -16.78 44.97 5.64
N LEU A 19 -16.66 43.75 6.17
CA LEU A 19 -16.38 42.54 5.40
C LEU A 19 -17.37 42.41 4.24
N SER A 20 -16.89 42.60 3.01
CA SER A 20 -17.74 42.50 1.83
C SER A 20 -17.90 41.03 1.45
N PHE A 21 -19.12 40.50 1.56
CA PHE A 21 -19.45 39.10 1.28
C PHE A 21 -18.95 38.57 -0.07
N ARG A 22 -18.78 39.45 -1.05
CA ARG A 22 -18.36 39.06 -2.40
C ARG A 22 -16.86 39.17 -2.63
N GLU A 23 -16.18 40.06 -1.93
CA GLU A 23 -14.75 40.36 -2.19
C GLU A 23 -13.85 39.56 -1.25
N ASP A 24 -14.26 39.38 0.01
CA ASP A 24 -13.44 38.69 1.01
C ASP A 24 -13.85 37.22 1.22
N ILE A 25 -15.16 36.96 1.28
CA ILE A 25 -15.68 35.62 1.64
C ILE A 25 -15.67 34.67 0.44
N LEU A 26 -15.94 35.19 -0.76
CA LEU A 26 -16.04 34.40 -1.99
C LEU A 26 -14.72 33.70 -2.40
N PRO A 27 -13.55 34.37 -2.42
CA PRO A 27 -12.29 33.69 -2.73
C PRO A 27 -11.87 32.68 -1.65
N VAL A 28 -12.16 32.96 -0.37
CA VAL A 28 -11.89 32.03 0.73
C VAL A 28 -12.72 30.75 0.60
N LEU A 29 -14.00 30.88 0.23
CA LEU A 29 -14.91 29.76 0.04
C LEU A 29 -14.50 28.91 -1.19
N ILE A 30 -14.06 29.54 -2.27
CA ILE A 30 -13.46 28.85 -3.42
C ILE A 30 -12.20 28.08 -3.01
N GLY A 31 -11.31 28.69 -2.21
CA GLY A 31 -10.10 28.04 -1.70
C GLY A 31 -10.42 26.77 -0.89
N ILE A 32 -11.39 26.85 0.02
CA ILE A 32 -11.86 25.70 0.81
C ILE A 32 -12.43 24.61 -0.10
N PHE A 33 -13.21 24.99 -1.11
CA PHE A 33 -13.81 24.04 -2.05
C PHE A 33 -12.75 23.28 -2.87
N VAL A 34 -11.70 23.97 -3.33
CA VAL A 34 -10.57 23.35 -4.03
C VAL A 34 -9.82 22.37 -3.13
N ILE A 35 -9.60 22.73 -1.85
CA ILE A 35 -8.96 21.83 -0.87
C ILE A 35 -9.82 20.58 -0.63
N LEU A 36 -11.13 20.74 -0.48
CA LEU A 36 -12.04 19.60 -0.32
C LEU A 36 -12.04 18.68 -1.54
N ILE A 37 -11.99 19.24 -2.75
CA ILE A 37 -11.85 18.46 -3.99
C ILE A 37 -10.53 17.69 -3.99
N LEU A 38 -9.41 18.32 -3.64
CA LEU A 38 -8.11 17.65 -3.57
C LEU A 38 -8.11 16.50 -2.55
N ILE A 39 -8.66 16.71 -1.35
CA ILE A 39 -8.80 15.67 -0.33
C ILE A 39 -9.67 14.53 -0.83
N SER A 40 -10.80 14.84 -1.48
CA SER A 40 -11.72 13.85 -2.06
C SER A 40 -11.04 13.02 -3.16
N ILE A 41 -10.25 13.65 -4.03
CA ILE A 41 -9.46 12.99 -5.06
C ILE A 41 -8.43 12.07 -4.42
N ILE A 42 -7.62 12.56 -3.47
CA ILE A 42 -6.62 11.75 -2.76
C ILE A 42 -7.28 10.56 -2.06
N TYR A 43 -8.41 10.79 -1.38
CA TYR A 43 -9.19 9.74 -0.73
C TYR A 43 -9.71 8.69 -1.75
N TYR A 44 -10.22 9.14 -2.89
CA TYR A 44 -10.71 8.25 -3.95
C TYR A 44 -9.59 7.41 -4.56
N TYR A 45 -8.43 8.02 -4.85
CA TYR A 45 -7.26 7.31 -5.39
C TYR A 45 -6.66 6.33 -4.39
N THR A 46 -6.53 6.71 -3.12
CA THR A 46 -6.03 5.81 -2.05
C THR A 46 -7.00 4.65 -1.79
N LYS A 47 -8.31 4.91 -1.79
CA LYS A 47 -9.35 3.87 -1.69
C LYS A 47 -9.34 2.93 -2.88
N ARG A 48 -9.18 3.43 -4.11
CA ARG A 48 -9.09 2.61 -5.32
C ARG A 48 -7.83 1.75 -5.35
N GLN A 49 -6.68 2.24 -4.88
CA GLN A 49 -5.50 1.39 -4.71
C GLN A 49 -5.75 0.29 -3.67
N LYS A 50 -6.35 0.64 -2.51
CA LYS A 50 -6.66 -0.36 -1.47
C LYS A 50 -7.65 -1.41 -1.96
N GLN A 51 -8.66 -0.99 -2.74
CA GLN A 51 -9.65 -1.89 -3.32
C GLN A 51 -9.07 -2.76 -4.44
N ARG A 52 -8.20 -2.25 -5.32
CA ARG A 52 -7.49 -3.10 -6.30
C ARG A 52 -6.65 -4.19 -5.62
N ASN A 53 -5.93 -3.83 -4.55
CA ASN A 53 -5.19 -4.80 -3.74
C ASN A 53 -6.11 -5.81 -3.02
N LEU A 54 -7.30 -5.40 -2.59
CA LEU A 54 -8.26 -6.27 -1.91
C LEU A 54 -9.04 -7.14 -2.91
N GLU A 55 -9.44 -6.62 -4.06
CA GLU A 55 -10.14 -7.36 -5.12
C GLU A 55 -9.21 -8.36 -5.81
N GLN A 56 -7.93 -8.04 -6.01
CA GLN A 56 -6.94 -9.05 -6.42
C GLN A 56 -6.75 -10.14 -5.36
N ARG A 57 -6.78 -9.79 -4.07
CA ARG A 57 -6.75 -10.77 -2.97
C ARG A 57 -8.02 -11.63 -2.91
N VAL A 58 -9.19 -11.04 -3.11
CA VAL A 58 -10.50 -11.71 -3.05
C VAL A 58 -10.76 -12.55 -4.30
N ALA A 59 -10.33 -12.10 -5.50
CA ALA A 59 -10.38 -12.89 -6.72
C ALA A 59 -9.39 -14.06 -6.70
N LYS A 60 -8.26 -13.92 -5.99
CA LYS A 60 -7.29 -15.00 -5.71
C LYS A 60 -7.71 -15.89 -4.53
N GLU A 61 -8.76 -15.53 -3.77
CA GLU A 61 -9.26 -16.23 -2.58
C GLU A 61 -10.18 -17.42 -2.88
N ILE A 62 -10.38 -17.79 -4.15
CA ILE A 62 -10.92 -19.10 -4.48
C ILE A 62 -9.82 -20.01 -5.04
N PRO A 63 -8.83 -20.43 -4.24
CA PRO A 63 -8.25 -21.73 -4.44
C PRO A 63 -9.06 -22.70 -3.58
N LYS A 64 -9.80 -23.62 -4.22
CA LYS A 64 -10.49 -24.71 -3.52
C LYS A 64 -9.53 -25.57 -2.67
N LEU A 65 -8.21 -25.41 -2.82
CA LEU A 65 -7.16 -26.00 -1.99
C LEU A 65 -6.02 -24.99 -1.73
N PRO A 66 -5.43 -24.94 -0.54
CA PRO A 66 -4.30 -24.05 -0.24
C PRO A 66 -3.08 -24.33 -1.12
N ALA A 67 -2.33 -23.28 -1.50
CA ALA A 67 -1.25 -23.31 -2.48
C ALA A 67 -0.18 -24.40 -2.26
N HIS A 68 0.10 -24.76 -1.00
CA HIS A 68 1.05 -25.82 -0.68
C HIS A 68 0.56 -27.21 -1.12
N ILE A 69 -0.75 -27.47 -1.12
CA ILE A 69 -1.31 -28.76 -1.55
C ILE A 69 -1.20 -28.89 -3.07
N ILE A 70 -1.44 -27.79 -3.81
CA ILE A 70 -1.33 -27.77 -5.27
C ILE A 70 0.12 -28.05 -5.69
N ALA A 71 1.08 -27.34 -5.08
CA ALA A 71 2.50 -27.55 -5.36
C ALA A 71 2.96 -28.97 -5.00
N PHE A 72 2.54 -29.50 -3.84
CA PHE A 72 2.89 -30.87 -3.43
C PHE A 72 2.32 -31.92 -4.39
N SER A 73 1.08 -31.74 -4.85
CA SER A 73 0.46 -32.61 -5.85
C SER A 73 1.23 -32.61 -7.17
N LYS A 74 1.62 -31.43 -7.67
CA LYS A 74 2.40 -31.30 -8.92
C LYS A 74 3.79 -31.92 -8.78
N LEU A 75 4.46 -31.72 -7.65
CA LEU A 75 5.75 -32.35 -7.38
C LEU A 75 5.66 -33.88 -7.33
N LYS A 76 4.61 -34.43 -6.72
CA LYS A 76 4.38 -35.87 -6.70
C LYS A 76 4.13 -36.45 -8.10
N GLU A 77 3.37 -35.75 -8.92
CA GLU A 77 3.16 -36.14 -10.32
C GLU A 77 4.46 -36.10 -11.14
N LEU A 78 5.33 -35.12 -10.90
CA LEU A 78 6.66 -35.04 -11.51
C LEU A 78 7.57 -36.20 -11.10
N GLU A 79 7.48 -36.64 -9.83
CA GLU A 79 8.20 -37.80 -9.32
C GLU A 79 7.72 -39.10 -9.99
N GLU A 80 6.40 -39.29 -10.10
CA GLU A 80 5.77 -40.45 -10.75
C GLU A 80 6.07 -40.52 -12.27
N LYS A 81 6.34 -39.39 -12.93
CA LYS A 81 6.71 -39.35 -14.36
C LYS A 81 8.12 -39.85 -14.66
N GLU A 82 8.95 -40.04 -13.62
CA GLU A 82 10.30 -40.63 -13.69
C GLU A 82 11.18 -40.00 -14.80
N PHE A 83 11.07 -38.69 -15.04
CA PHE A 83 11.88 -37.98 -16.05
C PHE A 83 13.39 -38.21 -15.87
N TRP A 84 13.81 -38.37 -14.61
CA TRP A 84 15.18 -38.70 -14.22
C TRP A 84 15.62 -40.09 -14.69
N GLN A 85 14.71 -41.07 -14.83
CA GLN A 85 15.03 -42.41 -15.37
C GLN A 85 15.14 -42.41 -16.89
N LYS A 86 14.47 -41.48 -17.57
CA LYS A 86 14.50 -41.34 -19.03
C LYS A 86 15.70 -40.53 -19.54
N GLY A 87 16.60 -40.10 -18.65
CA GLY A 87 17.78 -39.30 -18.99
C GLY A 87 17.48 -37.81 -19.19
N ASP A 88 16.27 -37.34 -18.90
CA ASP A 88 15.85 -35.95 -19.10
C ASP A 88 15.90 -35.12 -17.80
N PHE A 89 17.10 -35.05 -17.22
CA PHE A 89 17.35 -34.32 -15.97
C PHE A 89 17.11 -32.82 -16.11
N LYS A 90 17.36 -32.25 -17.29
CA LYS A 90 17.22 -30.81 -17.53
C LYS A 90 15.76 -30.38 -17.47
N THR A 91 14.86 -31.13 -18.10
CA THR A 91 13.42 -30.88 -18.02
C THR A 91 12.91 -31.07 -16.60
N TYR A 92 13.35 -32.13 -15.91
CA TYR A 92 12.98 -32.36 -14.50
C TYR A 92 13.32 -31.16 -13.60
N HIS A 93 14.55 -30.65 -13.65
CA HIS A 93 14.94 -29.48 -12.84
C HIS A 93 14.19 -28.20 -13.22
N SER A 94 13.85 -28.04 -14.51
CA SER A 94 13.10 -26.89 -14.98
C SER A 94 11.67 -26.89 -14.45
N GLU A 95 10.99 -28.04 -14.50
CA GLU A 95 9.63 -28.23 -13.99
C GLU A 95 9.54 -28.10 -12.46
N VAL A 96 10.53 -28.63 -11.74
CA VAL A 96 10.61 -28.47 -10.28
C VAL A 96 10.78 -26.99 -9.91
N SER A 97 11.69 -26.28 -10.59
CA SER A 97 11.91 -24.84 -10.38
C SER A 97 10.64 -24.03 -10.70
N TYR A 98 9.97 -24.37 -11.80
CA TYR A 98 8.70 -23.74 -12.19
C TYR A 98 7.62 -23.93 -11.12
N THR A 99 7.43 -25.17 -10.64
CA THR A 99 6.45 -25.49 -9.59
C THR A 99 6.77 -24.74 -8.28
N MET A 100 8.06 -24.60 -7.96
CA MET A 100 8.49 -23.86 -6.77
C MET A 100 8.24 -22.36 -6.90
N ARG A 101 8.52 -21.76 -8.07
CA ARG A 101 8.22 -20.35 -8.36
C ARG A 101 6.71 -20.07 -8.35
N GLU A 102 5.92 -20.94 -8.96
CA GLU A 102 4.46 -20.86 -8.93
C GLU A 102 3.90 -20.94 -7.50
N TYR A 103 4.50 -21.79 -6.64
CA TYR A 103 4.15 -21.83 -5.22
C TYR A 103 4.45 -20.51 -4.50
N LEU A 104 5.63 -19.92 -4.74
CA LEU A 104 6.01 -18.65 -4.12
C LEU A 104 5.06 -17.52 -4.53
N GLU A 105 4.73 -17.45 -5.81
CA GLU A 105 3.80 -16.45 -6.34
C GLU A 105 2.38 -16.60 -5.78
N ASN A 106 1.89 -17.84 -5.65
CA ASN A 106 0.58 -18.09 -5.10
C ASN A 106 0.51 -17.86 -3.58
N ARG A 107 1.58 -18.14 -2.84
CA ARG A 107 1.60 -18.00 -1.37
C ARG A 107 1.96 -16.59 -0.90
N PHE A 108 2.93 -15.95 -1.53
CA PHE A 108 3.51 -14.68 -1.10
C PHE A 108 3.09 -13.50 -1.98
N ASP A 109 2.39 -13.76 -3.09
CA ASP A 109 1.89 -12.72 -4.02
C ASP A 109 3.02 -11.90 -4.67
N ILE A 110 4.14 -12.56 -4.96
CA ILE A 110 5.33 -12.01 -5.62
C ILE A 110 5.46 -12.58 -7.04
N PRO A 111 5.94 -11.84 -8.05
CA PRO A 111 6.00 -12.29 -9.45
C PRO A 111 7.16 -13.29 -9.71
N ALA A 112 7.21 -14.39 -8.95
CA ALA A 112 8.35 -15.30 -8.94
C ALA A 112 8.60 -16.04 -10.28
N LEU A 113 7.59 -16.17 -11.14
CA LEU A 113 7.78 -16.77 -12.47
C LEU A 113 8.58 -15.88 -13.43
N GLU A 114 8.45 -14.56 -13.30
CA GLU A 114 9.05 -13.55 -14.18
C GLU A 114 10.33 -12.93 -13.58
N SER A 115 10.70 -13.32 -12.37
CA SER A 115 11.82 -12.75 -11.62
C SER A 115 13.06 -13.64 -11.60
N VAL A 116 14.22 -13.00 -11.44
CA VAL A 116 15.48 -13.68 -11.18
C VAL A 116 15.56 -14.07 -9.71
N THR A 117 16.32 -15.10 -9.37
CA THR A 117 16.46 -15.62 -8.00
C THR A 117 16.80 -14.54 -6.96
N GLU A 118 17.65 -13.56 -7.31
CA GLU A 118 18.03 -12.47 -6.41
C GLU A 118 16.84 -11.55 -6.08
N GLU A 119 16.05 -11.20 -7.10
CA GLU A 119 14.83 -10.39 -6.93
C GLU A 119 13.79 -11.13 -6.08
N ILE A 120 13.62 -12.44 -6.32
CA ILE A 120 12.72 -13.29 -5.52
C ILE A 120 13.11 -13.25 -4.03
N MET A 121 14.41 -13.28 -3.71
CA MET A 121 14.87 -13.22 -2.33
C MET A 121 14.60 -11.86 -1.69
N GLN A 122 14.82 -10.77 -2.43
CA GLN A 122 14.50 -9.41 -1.96
C GLN A 122 13.00 -9.24 -1.71
N ASP A 123 12.15 -9.70 -2.63
CA ASP A 123 10.70 -9.64 -2.51
C ASP A 123 10.18 -10.45 -1.30
N LEU A 124 10.81 -11.60 -1.02
CA LEU A 124 10.49 -12.41 0.16
C LEU A 124 10.90 -11.72 1.46
N GLU A 125 12.08 -11.10 1.52
CA GLU A 125 12.54 -10.34 2.68
C GLU A 125 11.61 -9.14 2.96
N ASP A 126 11.22 -8.41 1.92
CA ASP A 126 10.26 -7.31 2.02
C ASP A 126 8.89 -7.78 2.51
N PHE A 127 8.41 -8.94 2.04
CA PHE A 127 7.17 -9.56 2.51
C PHE A 127 7.26 -9.92 4.01
N GLU A 128 8.37 -10.49 4.45
CA GLU A 128 8.60 -10.83 5.86
C GLU A 128 8.67 -9.59 6.75
N ILE A 129 9.42 -8.55 6.35
CA ILE A 129 9.53 -7.29 7.08
C ILE A 129 8.16 -6.62 7.21
N LYS A 130 7.40 -6.53 6.11
CA LYS A 130 6.05 -5.95 6.09
C LYS A 130 5.10 -6.70 7.02
N ASN A 131 5.15 -8.04 7.05
CA ASN A 131 4.33 -8.84 7.95
C ASN A 131 4.78 -8.73 9.41
N LYS A 132 6.08 -8.71 9.70
CA LYS A 132 6.62 -8.50 11.05
C LYS A 132 6.20 -7.14 11.62
N GLN A 133 6.27 -6.08 10.81
CA GLN A 133 5.75 -4.76 11.18
C GLN A 133 4.23 -4.78 11.41
N ARG A 134 3.45 -5.51 10.60
CA ARG A 134 2.00 -5.68 10.82
C ARG A 134 1.68 -6.40 12.14
N ILE A 135 2.48 -7.39 12.51
CA ILE A 135 2.32 -8.13 13.77
C ILE A 135 2.65 -7.21 14.96
N ASN A 136 3.76 -6.47 14.89
CA ASN A 136 4.15 -5.51 15.93
C ASN A 136 3.13 -4.36 16.08
N LEU A 137 2.55 -3.85 14.98
CA LEU A 137 1.54 -2.79 15.04
C LEU A 137 0.20 -3.28 15.60
N LYS A 138 -0.19 -4.55 15.32
CA LYS A 138 -1.40 -5.15 15.93
C LYS A 138 -1.25 -5.36 17.44
N ILE A 139 -0.05 -5.60 17.95
CA ILE A 139 0.20 -5.74 19.40
C ILE A 139 0.15 -4.37 20.09
N PHE A 140 0.60 -3.30 19.43
CA PHE A 140 0.62 -1.95 20.02
C PHE A 140 -0.77 -1.31 20.13
N CYS A 141 -1.68 -1.56 19.18
CA CYS A 141 -3.04 -1.03 19.23
C CYS A 141 -3.97 -1.76 20.23
N LYS A 142 -3.55 -2.86 20.87
CA LYS A 142 -4.37 -3.60 21.84
C LYS A 142 -4.03 -3.30 23.31
N ARG A 143 -3.07 -2.41 23.57
CA ARG A 143 -2.64 -2.01 24.93
C ARG A 143 -3.03 -0.58 25.31
N LEU A 144 -3.90 0.04 24.50
CA LEU A 144 -4.46 1.35 24.76
C LEU A 144 -5.99 1.32 24.57
N ILE A 145 -6.62 0.42 25.32
CA ILE A 145 -7.99 0.49 25.88
C ILE A 145 -7.87 -0.17 27.25
#